data_AF-T0JX70-F1
#
_entry.id   AF-T0JX70-F1
#
_cell.length_a   1.000
_cell.length_b   1.000
_cell.length_c   1.000
_cell.angle_alpha   90.00
_cell.angle_beta   90.00
_cell.angle_gamma   90.00
#
_symmetry.space_group_name_H-M   'P 1'
#
loop_
_entity.id
_entity.type
_entity.pdbx_description
1 polymer ?
#
loop_
_entity_poly.entity_id
_entity_poly.type
_entity_poly.pdbx_seq_one_letter_code
_entity_poly.pdbx_strand_id
1 'polypeptide(L)'
;MAANIDNDGIMQTYFCTDRPRKSPEVCCNILRAFNRFGLMLDANLNIEATKAWVVDSLNNDACLDGSRHYSTPEAFLYLVARLYDECRDAHLKQNLEPVKKKLKERINTQVNPLALAMRLFACQKVSISSSLYQKDLKTFMSLQEVDGGWPAGHFCCYGRTGALIGNRGLTTALAICIMQHEKTVGSFGIQVN
;
A
#
# COMPACT_ATOMS: atom_id res chain seq x y z
N MET A 1 -11.46 -8.37 -16.41
CA MET A 1 -10.38 -8.36 -15.40
C MET A 1 -9.93 -9.78 -15.07
N ALA A 2 -10.81 -10.67 -14.62
CA ALA A 2 -10.43 -12.03 -14.25
C ALA A 2 -9.86 -12.90 -15.39
N ALA A 3 -10.31 -12.70 -16.64
CA ALA A 3 -9.77 -13.39 -17.81
C ALA A 3 -8.46 -12.77 -18.35
N ASN A 4 -8.02 -11.62 -17.82
CA ASN A 4 -6.81 -10.93 -18.28
C ASN A 4 -5.59 -11.43 -17.50
N ILE A 5 -5.22 -12.67 -17.76
CA ILE A 5 -4.10 -13.38 -17.11
C ILE A 5 -2.98 -13.63 -18.11
N ASP A 6 -1.76 -13.81 -17.62
CA ASP A 6 -0.63 -14.30 -18.42
C ASP A 6 -0.57 -15.83 -18.46
N ASN A 7 0.49 -16.37 -19.04
CA ASN A 7 0.70 -17.82 -19.16
C ASN A 7 0.87 -18.52 -17.80
N ASP A 8 1.23 -17.77 -16.75
CA ASP A 8 1.37 -18.28 -15.38
C ASP A 8 0.04 -18.16 -14.60
N GLY A 9 -1.03 -17.67 -15.24
CA GLY A 9 -2.31 -17.42 -14.59
C GLY A 9 -2.35 -16.15 -13.73
N ILE A 10 -1.34 -15.29 -13.82
CA ILE A 10 -1.25 -14.07 -13.02
C ILE A 10 -1.91 -12.91 -13.77
N MET A 11 -2.71 -12.12 -13.05
CA MET A 11 -3.44 -11.02 -13.65
C MET A 11 -2.52 -9.91 -14.17
N GLN A 12 -2.85 -9.41 -15.35
CA GLN A 12 -2.06 -8.41 -16.04
C GLN A 12 -2.62 -7.00 -15.83
N THR A 13 -1.72 -6.02 -15.77
CA THR A 13 -2.03 -4.61 -15.58
C THR A 13 -2.75 -4.00 -16.78
N TYR A 14 -2.35 -4.39 -18.00
CA TYR A 14 -2.92 -3.88 -19.24
C TYR A 14 -3.76 -4.96 -19.92
N PHE A 15 -4.81 -4.55 -20.62
CA PHE A 15 -5.68 -5.42 -21.42
C PHE A 15 -5.18 -5.56 -22.87
N CYS A 16 -3.88 -5.40 -23.10
CA CYS A 16 -3.29 -5.43 -24.44
C CYS A 16 -2.14 -6.44 -24.51
N THR A 17 -2.13 -7.24 -25.57
CA THR A 17 -1.18 -8.33 -25.77
C THR A 17 0.25 -7.86 -26.07
N ASP A 18 0.42 -6.61 -26.53
CA ASP A 18 1.71 -5.97 -26.78
C ASP A 18 2.43 -5.53 -25.48
N ARG A 19 1.71 -5.48 -24.36
CA ARG A 19 2.20 -5.02 -23.06
C ARG A 19 1.83 -6.00 -21.95
N PRO A 20 2.32 -7.26 -22.00
CA PRO A 20 1.98 -8.24 -21.00
C PRO A 20 2.75 -7.95 -19.71
N ARG A 21 2.26 -6.99 -18.92
CA ARG A 21 2.96 -6.47 -17.74
C ARG A 21 2.19 -6.86 -16.50
N LYS A 22 2.89 -7.53 -15.59
CA LYS A 22 2.47 -7.74 -14.20
C LYS A 22 3.03 -6.61 -13.34
N SER A 23 2.26 -6.15 -12.36
CA SER A 23 2.74 -5.26 -11.28
C SER A 23 2.17 -5.76 -9.95
N PRO A 24 3.01 -6.03 -8.93
CA PRO A 24 2.53 -6.48 -7.62
C PRO A 24 1.56 -5.47 -7.00
N GLU A 25 1.82 -4.18 -7.20
CA GLU A 25 0.98 -3.07 -6.77
C GLU A 25 -0.42 -3.15 -7.39
N VAL A 26 -0.49 -3.33 -8.71
CA VAL A 26 -1.78 -3.46 -9.42
C VAL A 26 -2.51 -4.74 -9.01
N CYS A 27 -1.80 -5.86 -8.87
CA CYS A 27 -2.40 -7.12 -8.43
C CYS A 27 -2.98 -7.04 -7.01
N CYS A 28 -2.32 -6.32 -6.08
CA CYS A 28 -2.90 -6.04 -4.77
C CYS A 28 -4.26 -5.33 -4.90
N ASN A 29 -4.37 -4.32 -5.77
CA ASN A 29 -5.63 -3.61 -5.98
C ASN A 29 -6.72 -4.47 -6.63
N ILE A 30 -6.34 -5.33 -7.58
CA ILE A 30 -7.27 -6.28 -8.20
C ILE A 30 -7.82 -7.26 -7.15
N LEU A 31 -6.94 -7.87 -6.35
CA LEU A 31 -7.34 -8.77 -5.26
C LEU A 31 -8.22 -8.06 -4.23
N ARG A 32 -7.90 -6.81 -3.87
CA ARG A 32 -8.75 -5.99 -3.00
C ARG A 32 -10.13 -5.74 -3.59
N ALA A 33 -10.23 -5.49 -4.90
CA ALA A 33 -11.52 -5.34 -5.57
C ALA A 33 -12.33 -6.64 -5.50
N PHE A 34 -11.73 -7.79 -5.80
CA PHE A 34 -12.41 -9.08 -5.67
C PHE A 34 -12.84 -9.38 -4.22
N ASN A 35 -11.99 -9.09 -3.24
CA ASN A 35 -12.35 -9.20 -1.84
C ASN A 35 -13.57 -8.33 -1.48
N ARG A 36 -13.59 -7.08 -1.94
CA ARG A 36 -14.68 -6.12 -1.69
C ARG A 36 -16.02 -6.61 -2.25
N PHE A 37 -16.01 -7.24 -3.41
CA PHE A 37 -17.20 -7.76 -4.09
C PHE A 37 -17.52 -9.22 -3.76
N GLY A 38 -16.81 -9.84 -2.82
CA GLY A 38 -17.06 -11.23 -2.39
C GLY A 38 -16.59 -12.30 -3.39
N LEU A 39 -15.80 -11.92 -4.39
CA LEU A 39 -15.32 -12.81 -5.46
C LEU A 39 -14.04 -13.57 -5.09
N MET A 40 -13.41 -13.25 -3.96
CA MET A 40 -12.13 -13.85 -3.56
C MET A 40 -12.24 -15.33 -3.13
N LEU A 41 -13.46 -15.81 -2.88
CA LEU A 41 -13.78 -17.19 -2.52
C LEU A 41 -14.52 -17.93 -3.64
N ASP A 42 -14.71 -17.30 -4.81
CA ASP A 42 -15.36 -17.93 -5.96
C ASP A 42 -14.41 -18.94 -6.60
N ALA A 43 -14.74 -20.23 -6.50
CA ALA A 43 -13.92 -21.32 -7.03
C ALA A 43 -13.80 -21.30 -8.57
N ASN A 44 -14.68 -20.57 -9.27
CA ASN A 44 -14.59 -20.42 -10.73
C ASN A 44 -13.62 -19.31 -11.15
N LEU A 45 -13.12 -18.52 -10.20
CA LEU A 45 -12.21 -17.41 -10.46
C LEU A 45 -10.76 -17.86 -10.33
N ASN A 46 -10.01 -17.79 -11.43
CA ASN A 46 -8.58 -18.10 -11.40
C ASN A 46 -7.78 -16.93 -10.80
N ILE A 47 -7.69 -16.88 -9.46
CA ILE A 47 -6.97 -15.81 -8.73
C ILE A 47 -5.83 -16.32 -7.86
N GLU A 48 -5.72 -17.64 -7.67
CA GLU A 48 -4.75 -18.23 -6.74
C GLU A 48 -3.31 -17.96 -7.15
N ALA A 49 -2.99 -18.02 -8.45
CA ALA A 49 -1.67 -17.64 -8.95
C ALA A 49 -1.34 -16.16 -8.67
N THR A 50 -2.34 -15.27 -8.74
CA THR A 50 -2.15 -13.85 -8.41
C THR A 50 -1.98 -13.62 -6.91
N LYS A 51 -2.71 -14.36 -6.07
CA LYS A 51 -2.52 -14.36 -4.61
C LYS A 51 -1.10 -14.79 -4.24
N ALA A 52 -0.65 -15.94 -4.76
CA ALA A 52 0.69 -16.47 -4.55
C ALA A 52 1.75 -15.47 -4.98
N TRP A 53 1.60 -14.87 -6.17
CA TRP A 53 2.57 -13.92 -6.69
C TRP A 53 2.72 -12.65 -5.83
N VAL A 54 1.63 -12.13 -5.26
CA VAL A 54 1.68 -10.99 -4.32
C VAL A 54 2.41 -11.38 -3.03
N VAL A 55 2.14 -12.57 -2.50
CA VAL A 55 2.82 -13.12 -1.30
C VAL A 55 4.32 -13.29 -1.57
N ASP A 56 4.68 -13.89 -2.70
CA ASP A 56 6.08 -14.08 -3.09
C ASP A 56 6.80 -12.75 -3.30
N SER A 57 6.14 -11.77 -3.92
CA SER A 57 6.69 -10.42 -4.10
C SER A 57 6.98 -9.72 -2.77
N LEU A 58 6.14 -9.97 -1.75
CA LEU A 58 6.35 -9.46 -0.39
C LEU A 58 7.48 -10.18 0.34
N ASN A 59 7.58 -11.50 0.19
CA ASN A 59 8.58 -12.32 0.87
C ASN A 59 9.99 -12.16 0.28
N ASN A 60 10.10 -12.01 -1.04
CA ASN A 60 11.36 -11.95 -1.76
C ASN A 60 11.91 -10.54 -1.96
N ASP A 61 11.34 -9.53 -1.27
CA ASP A 61 11.78 -8.14 -1.37
C ASP A 61 11.76 -7.59 -2.80
N ALA A 62 10.87 -8.12 -3.65
CA ALA A 62 10.83 -7.82 -5.08
C ALA A 62 10.55 -6.33 -5.39
N CYS A 63 10.02 -5.59 -4.43
CA CYS A 63 9.71 -4.16 -4.54
C CYS A 63 10.55 -3.28 -3.59
N LEU A 64 11.67 -3.78 -3.04
CA LEU A 64 12.50 -3.06 -2.06
C LEU A 64 13.18 -1.81 -2.63
N ASP A 65 13.46 -1.79 -3.93
CA ASP A 65 13.99 -0.64 -4.66
C ASP A 65 12.90 0.07 -5.49
N GLY A 66 11.64 -0.23 -5.21
CA GLY A 66 10.52 0.11 -6.07
C GLY A 66 10.38 -0.84 -7.27
N SER A 67 9.56 -0.43 -8.23
CA SER A 67 9.31 -1.12 -9.48
C SER A 67 9.37 -0.13 -10.65
N ARG A 68 9.22 -0.65 -11.88
CA ARG A 68 9.26 0.18 -13.10
C ARG A 68 8.33 1.40 -13.06
N HIS A 69 7.20 1.27 -12.38
CA HIS A 69 6.18 2.31 -12.30
C HIS A 69 6.08 2.93 -10.92
N TYR A 70 6.67 2.35 -9.88
CA TYR A 70 6.54 2.84 -8.51
C TYR A 70 7.94 3.01 -7.93
N SER A 71 8.43 4.24 -7.87
CA SER A 71 9.82 4.52 -7.50
C SER A 71 10.14 4.31 -6.01
N THR A 72 9.14 3.96 -5.19
CA THR A 72 9.35 3.72 -3.76
C THR A 72 8.61 2.45 -3.30
N PRO A 73 9.16 1.69 -2.34
CA PRO A 73 8.52 0.48 -1.80
C PRO A 73 7.19 0.77 -1.11
N GLU A 74 7.01 1.99 -0.62
CA GLU A 74 5.84 2.40 0.15
C GLU A 74 4.54 2.25 -0.64
N ALA A 75 4.56 2.38 -1.97
CA ALA A 75 3.39 2.13 -2.80
C ALA A 75 2.92 0.67 -2.71
N PHE A 76 3.85 -0.29 -2.85
CA PHE A 76 3.53 -1.71 -2.72
C PHE A 76 3.09 -2.05 -1.30
N LEU A 77 3.85 -1.63 -0.28
CA LEU A 77 3.53 -1.91 1.12
C LEU A 77 2.20 -1.29 1.56
N TYR A 78 1.85 -0.09 1.05
CA TYR A 78 0.55 0.53 1.27
C TYR A 78 -0.60 -0.31 0.71
N LEU A 79 -0.43 -0.85 -0.50
CA LEU A 79 -1.47 -1.66 -1.15
C LEU A 79 -1.61 -3.03 -0.48
N VAL A 80 -0.51 -3.66 -0.10
CA VAL A 80 -0.51 -4.91 0.68
C VAL A 80 -1.15 -4.70 2.05
N ALA A 81 -0.81 -3.61 2.77
CA ALA A 81 -1.40 -3.32 4.08
C ALA A 81 -2.93 -3.15 4.01
N ARG A 82 -3.42 -2.46 2.96
CA ARG A 82 -4.87 -2.34 2.73
C ARG A 82 -5.51 -3.67 2.33
N LEU A 83 -4.81 -4.52 1.59
CA LEU A 83 -5.30 -5.86 1.27
C LEU A 83 -5.41 -6.68 2.55
N TYR A 84 -4.34 -6.73 3.34
CA TYR A 84 -4.30 -7.40 4.64
C TYR A 84 -5.44 -6.99 5.59
N ASP A 85 -5.65 -5.67 5.75
CA ASP A 85 -6.68 -5.11 6.64
C ASP A 85 -8.09 -5.59 6.22
N GLU A 86 -8.38 -5.50 4.92
CA GLU A 86 -9.70 -5.79 4.37
C GLU A 86 -9.93 -7.28 4.04
N CYS A 87 -8.86 -8.08 3.98
CA CYS A 87 -8.88 -9.47 3.50
C CYS A 87 -9.79 -10.36 4.36
N ARG A 88 -10.77 -10.99 3.71
CA ARG A 88 -11.67 -11.98 4.33
C ARG A 88 -11.18 -13.42 4.22
N ASP A 89 -10.30 -13.69 3.26
CA ASP A 89 -9.61 -14.98 3.14
C ASP A 89 -8.54 -15.09 4.23
N ALA A 90 -8.78 -15.98 5.21
CA ALA A 90 -7.89 -16.14 6.35
C ALA A 90 -6.49 -16.65 5.95
N HIS A 91 -6.41 -17.51 4.94
CA HIS A 91 -5.15 -18.07 4.48
C HIS A 91 -4.31 -17.00 3.80
N LEU A 92 -4.90 -16.23 2.88
CA LEU A 92 -4.22 -15.11 2.25
C LEU A 92 -3.80 -14.07 3.29
N LYS A 93 -4.69 -13.73 4.24
CA LYS A 93 -4.36 -12.75 5.30
C LYS A 93 -3.16 -13.19 6.13
N GLN A 94 -3.08 -14.46 6.50
CA GLN A 94 -1.92 -15.02 7.22
C GLN A 94 -0.64 -14.89 6.39
N ASN A 95 -0.70 -15.19 5.09
CA ASN A 95 0.45 -15.10 4.20
C ASN A 95 0.90 -13.64 3.92
N LEU A 96 0.03 -12.65 4.14
CA LEU A 96 0.34 -11.23 4.02
C LEU A 96 0.85 -10.59 5.33
N GLU A 97 0.80 -11.30 6.46
CA GLU A 97 1.32 -10.85 7.76
C GLU A 97 2.76 -10.28 7.72
N PRO A 98 3.69 -10.80 6.88
CA PRO A 98 5.04 -10.23 6.73
C PRO A 98 5.09 -8.73 6.40
N VAL A 99 4.00 -8.15 5.88
CA VAL A 99 3.90 -6.70 5.62
C VAL A 99 4.20 -5.86 6.87
N LYS A 100 3.84 -6.35 8.06
CA LYS A 100 4.13 -5.65 9.33
C LYS A 100 5.62 -5.54 9.58
N LYS A 101 6.38 -6.61 9.31
CA LYS A 101 7.83 -6.61 9.44
C LYS A 101 8.46 -5.67 8.41
N LYS A 102 8.04 -5.78 7.14
CA LYS A 102 8.54 -4.91 6.06
C LYS A 102 8.27 -3.43 6.32
N LEU A 103 7.09 -3.07 6.81
CA LEU A 103 6.78 -1.69 7.21
C LEU A 103 7.68 -1.19 8.33
N LYS A 104 7.93 -2.01 9.37
CA LYS A 104 8.84 -1.66 10.48
C LYS A 104 10.25 -1.38 10.00
N GLU A 105 10.77 -2.16 9.06
CA GLU A 105 12.10 -1.96 8.46
C GLU A 105 12.20 -0.63 7.69
N ARG A 106 11.07 -0.11 7.19
CA ARG A 106 11.01 1.16 6.47
C ARG A 106 10.80 2.39 7.35
N ILE A 107 10.42 2.23 8.63
CA ILE A 107 10.20 3.36 9.54
C ILE A 107 11.49 4.19 9.65
N ASN A 108 11.36 5.52 9.72
CA ASN A 108 12.45 6.49 9.74
C ASN A 108 13.29 6.58 8.45
N THR A 109 12.96 5.84 7.39
CA THR A 109 13.61 6.00 6.09
C THR A 109 13.13 7.30 5.43
N GLN A 110 14.07 8.10 4.91
CA GLN A 110 13.74 9.33 4.20
C GLN A 110 13.06 9.01 2.87
N VAL A 111 11.90 9.63 2.64
CA VAL A 111 11.08 9.42 1.43
C VAL A 111 10.33 10.71 1.08
N ASN A 112 9.68 10.74 -0.08
CA ASN A 112 8.85 11.87 -0.48
C ASN A 112 7.58 11.99 0.41
N PRO A 113 6.89 13.15 0.43
CA PRO A 113 5.74 13.39 1.31
C PRO A 113 4.62 12.35 1.19
N LEU A 114 4.30 11.91 -0.03
CA LEU A 114 3.25 10.92 -0.26
C LEU A 114 3.68 9.52 0.19
N ALA A 115 4.93 9.14 -0.05
CA ALA A 115 5.48 7.88 0.45
C ALA A 115 5.48 7.83 1.99
N LEU A 116 5.79 8.94 2.65
CA LEU A 116 5.70 9.04 4.11
C LEU A 116 4.24 8.86 4.59
N ALA A 117 3.30 9.52 3.93
CA ALA A 117 1.87 9.36 4.21
C ALA A 117 1.40 7.90 4.02
N MET A 118 1.82 7.26 2.92
CA MET A 118 1.52 5.86 2.63
C MET A 118 2.06 4.92 3.71
N ARG A 119 3.31 5.12 4.16
CA ARG A 119 3.92 4.33 5.25
C ARG A 119 3.15 4.48 6.56
N LEU A 120 2.86 5.71 6.98
CA LEU A 120 2.11 5.97 8.22
C LEU A 120 0.72 5.36 8.19
N PHE A 121 -0.03 5.59 7.11
CA PHE A 121 -1.35 5.01 6.94
C PHE A 121 -1.29 3.47 6.94
N ALA A 122 -0.33 2.88 6.24
CA ALA A 122 -0.14 1.44 6.22
C ALA A 122 0.14 0.88 7.63
N CYS A 123 1.03 1.53 8.40
CA CYS A 123 1.31 1.16 9.79
C CYS A 123 0.05 1.14 10.66
N GLN A 124 -0.81 2.17 10.55
CA GLN A 124 -2.08 2.24 11.27
C GLN A 124 -3.03 1.11 10.85
N LYS A 125 -3.12 0.80 9.56
CA LYS A 125 -3.95 -0.29 9.02
C LYS A 125 -3.55 -1.67 9.50
N VAL A 126 -2.27 -1.90 9.77
CA VAL A 126 -1.78 -3.19 10.27
C VAL A 126 -1.52 -3.19 11.78
N SER A 127 -2.03 -2.18 12.50
CA SER A 127 -1.92 -2.04 13.96
C SER A 127 -0.49 -2.05 14.48
N ILE A 128 0.44 -1.42 13.76
CA ILE A 128 1.77 -1.11 14.30
C ILE A 128 1.63 0.00 15.36
N SER A 129 2.29 -0.17 16.49
CA SER A 129 2.27 0.82 17.59
C SER A 129 2.81 2.18 17.14
N SER A 130 2.11 3.26 17.49
CA SER A 130 2.53 4.63 17.18
C SER A 130 3.86 5.03 17.80
N SER A 131 4.24 4.39 18.91
CA SER A 131 5.57 4.56 19.52
C SER A 131 6.72 4.20 18.57
N LEU A 132 6.50 3.30 17.61
CA LEU A 132 7.54 2.90 16.64
C LEU A 132 7.73 3.95 15.55
N TYR A 133 6.66 4.59 15.06
CA TYR A 133 6.70 5.57 13.97
C TYR A 133 6.51 7.03 14.41
N GLN A 134 6.66 7.34 15.71
CA GLN A 134 6.42 8.68 16.24
C GLN A 134 7.27 9.76 15.56
N LYS A 135 8.52 9.46 15.23
CA LYS A 135 9.41 10.40 14.51
C LYS A 135 8.87 10.68 13.10
N ASP A 136 8.48 9.64 12.36
CA ASP A 136 7.85 9.78 11.05
C ASP A 136 6.57 10.60 11.11
N LEU A 137 5.72 10.36 12.12
CA LEU A 137 4.49 11.12 12.34
C LEU A 137 4.79 12.59 12.58
N LYS A 138 5.75 12.91 13.46
CA LYS A 138 6.18 14.30 13.73
C LYS A 138 6.71 14.98 12.47
N THR A 139 7.57 14.29 11.71
CA THR A 139 8.08 14.79 10.44
C THR A 139 6.93 15.07 9.48
N PHE A 140 6.00 14.13 9.32
CA PHE A 140 4.87 14.29 8.42
C PHE A 140 3.94 15.44 8.83
N MET A 141 3.63 15.59 10.12
CA MET A 141 2.81 16.71 10.61
C MET A 141 3.47 18.06 10.38
N SER A 142 4.80 18.14 10.45
CA SER A 142 5.52 19.39 10.17
C SER A 142 5.50 19.82 8.70
N LEU A 143 5.03 18.95 7.78
CA LEU A 143 4.88 19.28 6.37
C LEU A 143 3.57 20.00 6.05
N GLN A 144 2.67 20.20 7.01
CA GLN A 144 1.41 20.90 6.74
C GLN A 144 1.67 22.33 6.26
N GLU A 145 1.08 22.68 5.11
CA GLU A 145 1.17 24.00 4.52
C GLU A 145 0.13 24.95 5.11
N VAL A 146 0.29 26.26 4.88
CA VAL A 146 -0.55 27.33 5.48
C VAL A 146 -2.04 27.22 5.12
N ASP A 147 -2.37 26.59 4.01
CA ASP A 147 -3.75 26.33 3.56
C ASP A 147 -4.35 25.06 4.19
N GLY A 148 -3.61 24.40 5.09
CA GLY A 148 -4.00 23.18 5.76
C GLY A 148 -3.76 21.89 4.97
N GLY A 149 -3.27 21.97 3.74
CA GLY A 149 -2.94 20.80 2.93
C GLY A 149 -1.51 20.29 3.14
N TRP A 150 -1.17 19.21 2.44
CA TRP A 150 0.17 18.62 2.46
C TRP A 150 0.81 18.70 1.07
N PRO A 151 2.14 18.85 0.98
CA PRO A 151 2.86 18.85 -0.29
C PRO A 151 2.57 17.60 -1.14
N ALA A 152 2.63 17.78 -2.46
CA ALA A 152 2.61 16.64 -3.36
C ALA A 152 3.82 15.73 -3.12
N GLY A 153 3.60 14.43 -3.28
CA GLY A 153 4.66 13.45 -3.42
C GLY A 153 4.39 12.58 -4.64
N HIS A 154 5.44 12.02 -5.23
CA HIS A 154 5.28 11.13 -6.36
C HIS A 154 4.77 9.76 -5.88
N PHE A 155 3.75 9.26 -6.57
CA PHE A 155 3.16 7.94 -6.33
C PHE A 155 3.75 6.92 -7.29
N CYS A 156 3.79 7.28 -8.57
CA CYS A 156 4.28 6.44 -9.64
C CYS A 156 5.10 7.27 -10.64
N CYS A 157 5.68 6.60 -11.63
CA CYS A 157 6.41 7.24 -12.71
C CYS A 157 6.04 6.64 -14.08
N TYR A 158 6.22 7.45 -15.12
CA TYR A 158 6.04 7.00 -16.48
C TYR A 158 7.22 6.10 -16.89
N GLY A 159 6.98 4.81 -17.06
CA GLY A 159 8.04 3.80 -17.20
C GLY A 159 8.93 3.89 -18.46
N ARG A 160 8.75 4.89 -19.33
CA ARG A 160 9.65 5.19 -20.47
C ARG A 160 10.51 6.43 -20.21
N THR A 161 9.98 7.45 -19.54
CA THR A 161 10.66 8.74 -19.33
C THR A 161 11.11 8.95 -17.89
N GLY A 162 10.62 8.15 -16.95
CA GLY A 162 10.84 8.36 -15.51
C GLY A 162 10.07 9.55 -14.94
N ALA A 163 9.24 10.23 -15.75
CA ALA A 163 8.48 11.40 -15.29
C ALA A 163 7.61 11.03 -14.09
N LEU A 164 7.79 11.75 -12.99
CA LEU A 164 7.14 11.49 -11.72
C LEU A 164 5.69 11.97 -11.74
N ILE A 165 4.77 11.14 -11.29
CA ILE A 165 3.34 11.39 -11.24
C ILE A 165 2.92 11.41 -9.77
N GLY A 166 2.30 12.50 -9.34
CA GLY A 166 1.89 12.72 -7.96
C GLY A 166 0.64 13.56 -7.87
N ASN A 167 -0.01 13.55 -6.70
CA ASN A 167 -1.21 14.33 -6.44
C ASN A 167 -1.20 14.87 -5.01
N ARG A 168 -1.26 16.19 -4.86
CA ARG A 168 -1.32 16.88 -3.56
C ARG A 168 -2.54 16.48 -2.73
N GLY A 169 -3.69 16.35 -3.39
CA GLY A 169 -4.94 15.93 -2.78
C GLY A 169 -4.86 14.52 -2.19
N LEU A 170 -4.11 13.61 -2.81
CA LEU A 170 -3.89 12.26 -2.26
C LEU A 170 -3.07 12.30 -0.96
N THR A 171 -1.97 13.06 -0.94
CA THR A 171 -1.18 13.24 0.30
C THR A 171 -2.05 13.83 1.40
N THR A 172 -2.84 14.85 1.07
CA THR A 172 -3.73 15.53 2.02
C THR A 172 -4.84 14.60 2.54
N ALA A 173 -5.44 13.80 1.68
CA ALA A 173 -6.47 12.83 2.09
C ALA A 173 -5.90 11.79 3.06
N LEU A 174 -4.70 11.26 2.80
CA LEU A 174 -4.02 10.36 3.73
C LEU A 174 -3.70 11.06 5.05
N ALA A 175 -3.29 12.32 5.03
CA ALA A 175 -3.04 13.09 6.25
C ALA A 175 -4.28 13.19 7.14
N ILE A 176 -5.44 13.48 6.55
CA ILE A 176 -6.72 13.53 7.28
C ILE A 176 -7.01 12.18 7.94
N CYS A 177 -6.86 11.07 7.21
CA CYS A 177 -7.07 9.73 7.77
C CYS A 177 -6.11 9.43 8.92
N ILE A 178 -4.82 9.77 8.76
CA ILE A 178 -3.79 9.56 9.79
C ILE A 178 -4.14 10.33 11.05
N MET A 179 -4.48 11.62 10.92
CA MET A 179 -4.85 12.46 12.06
C MET A 179 -6.11 11.98 12.78
N GLN A 180 -7.11 11.52 12.02
CA GLN A 180 -8.33 10.95 12.60
C GLN A 180 -8.02 9.69 13.41
N HIS A 181 -7.17 8.80 12.90
CA HIS A 181 -6.74 7.60 13.63
C HIS A 181 -5.99 7.95 14.92
N GLU A 182 -5.05 8.88 14.89
CA GLU A 182 -4.31 9.32 16.08
C GLU A 182 -5.24 9.93 17.14
N LYS A 183 -6.25 10.70 16.73
CA LYS A 183 -7.27 11.21 17.67
C LYS A 183 -8.04 10.08 18.33
N THR A 184 -8.48 9.08 17.56
CA THR A 184 -9.23 7.94 18.11
C THR A 184 -8.37 7.15 19.09
N VAL A 185 -7.16 6.76 18.71
CA VAL A 185 -6.26 5.97 19.58
C VAL A 185 -5.80 6.77 20.80
N GLY A 186 -5.48 8.05 20.63
CA GLY A 186 -5.09 8.94 21.73
C GLY A 186 -6.22 9.23 22.72
N SER A 187 -7.48 9.26 22.27
CA SER A 187 -8.64 9.45 23.18
C SER A 187 -8.86 8.24 24.09
N PHE A 188 -8.41 7.03 23.71
CA PHE A 188 -8.45 5.84 24.57
C PHE A 188 -7.25 5.73 25.52
N GLY A 189 -6.27 6.65 25.43
CA GLY A 189 -5.05 6.67 26.24
C GLY A 189 -5.02 7.72 27.35
N ILE A 190 -6.10 8.50 27.54
CA ILE A 190 -6.17 9.49 28.62
C ILE A 190 -6.61 8.78 29.91
N GLN A 191 -5.63 8.30 30.71
CA GLN A 191 -5.83 8.30 32.15
C GLN A 191 -5.86 9.77 32.59
N VAL A 192 -7.06 10.22 32.94
CA VAL A 192 -7.25 11.47 33.67
C VAL A 192 -6.57 11.27 35.02
N ASN A 193 -5.57 12.11 35.31
CA ASN A 193 -4.96 12.21 36.64
C ASN A 193 -6.01 12.52 37.71
#